data_AF-A0A821CD11-F1
#
_entry.id   AF-A0A821CD11-F1
#
_cell.length_a   1.000
_cell.length_b   1.000
_cell.length_c   1.000
_cell.angle_alpha   90.00
_cell.angle_beta   90.00
_cell.angle_gamma   90.00
#
_symmetry.space_group_name_H-M   'P 1'
#
loop_
_entity.id
_entity.type
_entity.pdbx_description
1 polymer ?
#
loop_
_entity_poly.entity_id
_entity_poly.type
_entity_poly.pdbx_seq_one_letter_code
_entity_poly.pdbx_strand_id
1 'polypeptide(L)' 'MASDSKAAGNAVTREIESRIKQIPEHLFEVFLEIREPIDNEIPAILLKYPENFPDEHLKTVTNFAYP' A
#
# COMPACT_ATOMS: atom_id res chain seq x y z
N MET A 1 49.71 27.72 -14.64
CA MET A 1 49.13 27.00 -15.80
C MET A 1 47.90 26.27 -15.27
N ALA A 2 46.75 26.54 -15.88
CA ALA A 2 45.50 25.84 -15.62
C ALA A 2 45.47 24.51 -16.39
N SER A 3 44.48 23.67 -16.03
CA SER A 3 44.10 22.37 -16.63
C SER A 3 44.94 21.19 -16.13
N ASP A 4 44.40 20.06 -15.68
CA ASP A 4 43.21 19.32 -16.12
C ASP A 4 42.46 18.73 -14.92
N SER A 5 41.15 18.93 -14.79
CA SER A 5 40.10 18.13 -15.46
C SER A 5 40.21 16.63 -15.16
N LYS A 6 39.48 16.21 -14.11
CA LYS A 6 38.46 15.17 -14.26
C LYS A 6 37.50 15.30 -13.10
N ALA A 7 36.37 15.94 -13.40
CA ALA A 7 35.15 15.77 -12.62
C ALA A 7 34.95 14.26 -12.44
N ALA A 8 35.15 13.77 -11.22
CA ALA A 8 34.57 12.51 -10.80
C ALA A 8 33.07 12.77 -10.88
N GLY A 9 32.48 12.36 -12.00
CA GLY A 9 31.06 12.46 -12.24
C GLY A 9 30.38 11.87 -11.02
N ASN A 10 29.63 12.74 -10.34
CA ASN A 10 28.69 12.36 -9.30
C ASN A 10 27.78 11.32 -9.98
N ALA A 11 28.10 10.04 -9.80
CA ALA A 11 27.19 8.96 -10.13
C ALA A 11 26.08 9.10 -9.09
N VAL A 12 25.14 10.00 -9.39
CA VAL A 12 23.87 10.06 -8.70
C VAL A 12 23.17 8.79 -9.15
N THR A 13 23.46 7.70 -8.43
CA THR A 13 22.61 6.53 -8.40
C THR A 13 21.29 7.06 -7.86
N ARG A 14 20.40 7.48 -8.76
CA ARG A 14 18.98 7.59 -8.43
C ARG A 14 18.54 6.15 -8.27
N GLU A 15 18.83 5.56 -7.11
CA GLU A 15 18.03 4.45 -6.64
C GLU A 15 16.60 4.98 -6.68
N ILE A 16 15.83 4.49 -7.65
CA ILE A 16 14.39 4.64 -7.60
C ILE A 16 14.03 3.85 -6.36
N GLU A 17 13.89 4.55 -5.23
CA GLU A 17 13.49 3.99 -3.97
C GLU A 17 12.21 3.19 -4.23
N SER A 18 12.33 1.87 -4.18
CA SER A 18 11.22 0.98 -4.44
C SER A 18 10.09 1.28 -3.45
N ARG A 19 8.87 1.48 -3.96
CA ARG A 19 7.67 1.62 -3.11
C ARG A 19 7.12 0.27 -2.63
N ILE A 20 7.77 -0.84 -3.03
CA ILE A 20 7.37 -2.20 -2.63
C ILE A 20 8.00 -2.52 -1.27
N LYS A 21 7.18 -2.96 -0.30
CA LYS A 21 7.66 -3.51 0.97
C LYS A 21 8.55 -4.73 0.68
N GLN A 22 9.85 -4.61 0.91
CA GLN A 22 10.84 -5.64 0.51
C GLN A 22 10.73 -6.93 1.34
N ILE A 23 10.34 -6.81 2.61
CA ILE A 23 10.19 -7.94 3.53
C ILE A 23 8.84 -7.79 4.23
N PRO A 24 7.76 -8.36 3.67
CA PRO A 24 6.46 -8.36 4.33
C PRO A 24 6.46 -9.33 5.52
N GLU A 25 5.77 -8.95 6.60
CA GLU A 25 5.62 -9.78 7.81
C GLU A 25 4.59 -10.90 7.62
N HIS A 26 3.58 -10.63 6.80
CA HIS A 26 2.48 -11.52 6.49
C HIS A 26 2.26 -11.60 4.98
N LEU A 27 1.66 -12.68 4.49
CA LEU A 27 1.28 -12.81 3.08
C LEU A 27 0.22 -11.77 2.69
N PHE A 28 -0.63 -11.38 3.64
CA PHE A 28 -1.61 -10.31 3.54
C PHE A 28 -1.90 -9.78 4.95
N GLU A 29 -2.38 -8.54 5.05
CA GLU A 29 -2.70 -7.90 6.33
C GLU A 29 -4.11 -8.27 6.82
N VAL A 30 -5.10 -8.24 5.92
CA VAL A 30 -6.50 -8.57 6.20
C VAL A 30 -7.21 -9.11 4.96
N PHE A 31 -8.10 -10.08 5.16
CA PHE A 31 -9.08 -10.55 4.19
C PHE A 31 -10.47 -10.11 4.62
N LEU A 32 -11.24 -9.58 3.66
CA LEU A 32 -12.63 -9.15 3.87
C LEU A 32 -13.53 -9.77 2.79
N GLU A 33 -14.66 -10.33 3.22
CA GLU A 33 -15.81 -10.55 2.35
C GLU A 33 -16.77 -9.39 2.56
N ILE A 34 -17.15 -8.69 1.47
CA ILE A 34 -17.93 -7.45 1.56
C ILE A 34 -19.20 -7.60 0.74
N ARG A 35 -20.33 -7.38 1.39
CA ARG A 35 -21.64 -7.28 0.74
C ARG A 35 -21.71 -5.98 -0.06
N GLU A 36 -22.15 -6.09 -1.31
CA GLU A 36 -22.49 -4.96 -2.17
C GLU A 36 -23.47 -4.00 -1.47
N PRO A 37 -23.28 -2.69 -1.58
CA PRO A 37 -24.26 -1.72 -1.10
C PRO A 37 -25.57 -1.86 -1.89
N ILE A 38 -26.70 -1.95 -1.18
CA ILE A 38 -28.03 -1.93 -1.81
C ILE A 38 -28.61 -0.52 -1.60
N ASP A 39 -29.11 0.08 -2.68
CA ASP A 39 -29.60 1.47 -2.71
C ASP A 39 -28.55 2.50 -2.22
N ASN A 40 -28.81 3.19 -1.11
CA ASN A 40 -27.95 4.23 -0.53
C ASN A 40 -27.18 3.73 0.72
N GLU A 41 -27.12 2.42 0.93
CA GLU A 41 -26.37 1.83 2.05
C GLU A 41 -24.86 1.90 1.81
N ILE A 42 -24.07 1.89 2.89
CA ILE A 42 -22.63 1.65 2.81
C ILE A 42 -22.36 0.15 2.64
N PRO A 43 -21.27 -0.26 1.94
CA PRO A 43 -20.92 -1.66 1.85
C PRO A 43 -20.64 -2.23 3.25
N ALA A 44 -21.02 -3.49 3.47
CA ALA A 44 -20.96 -4.12 4.79
C ALA A 44 -20.01 -5.31 4.80
N ILE A 45 -19.20 -5.45 5.85
CA ILE A 45 -18.28 -6.58 6.02
C ILE A 45 -19.09 -7.81 6.48
N LEU A 46 -19.04 -8.88 5.70
CA LEU A 46 -19.64 -10.19 6.02
C LEU A 46 -18.68 -11.09 6.78
N LEU A 47 -17.41 -11.09 6.38
CA LEU A 47 -16.35 -11.89 6.98
C LEU A 47 -15.08 -11.05 7.12
N LYS A 48 -14.37 -11.21 8.25
CA LYS A 48 -13.08 -10.60 8.52
C LYS A 48 -12.10 -11.65 9.02
N TYR A 49 -10.94 -11.73 8.39
CA TYR A 49 -9.82 -12.55 8.86
C TYR A 49 -8.50 -11.76 8.80
N PRO A 50 -7.70 -11.73 9.90
CA PRO A 50 -8.00 -12.29 11.21
C PRO A 50 -9.08 -11.47 11.94
N GLU A 51 -9.89 -12.11 12.80
CA GLU A 51 -11.04 -11.46 13.45
C GLU A 51 -10.64 -10.30 14.38
N ASN A 52 -9.41 -10.32 14.90
CA ASN A 52 -8.85 -9.28 15.75
C ASN A 52 -8.16 -8.14 14.98
N PHE A 53 -8.21 -8.13 13.65
CA PHE A 53 -7.65 -7.02 12.88
C PHE A 53 -8.37 -5.69 13.22
N PRO A 54 -7.66 -4.57 13.43
CA PRO A 54 -8.25 -3.30 13.86
C PRO A 54 -9.25 -2.71 12.86
N ASP A 55 -10.42 -2.29 13.36
CA ASP A 55 -11.51 -1.80 12.50
C ASP A 55 -11.26 -0.41 11.88
N GLU A 56 -10.33 0.39 12.44
CA GLU A 56 -10.03 1.76 12.00
C GLU A 56 -9.68 1.85 10.51
N HIS A 57 -8.95 0.85 9.99
CA HIS A 57 -8.51 0.82 8.60
C HIS A 57 -9.54 0.21 7.65
N LEU A 58 -10.56 -0.47 8.16
CA LEU A 58 -11.47 -1.25 7.33
C LEU A 58 -12.45 -0.38 6.55
N LYS A 59 -12.87 0.77 7.09
CA LYS A 59 -13.78 1.68 6.40
C LYS A 59 -13.25 2.12 5.02
N THR A 60 -11.95 2.41 4.93
CA THR A 60 -11.31 2.79 3.66
C THR A 60 -11.28 1.65 2.66
N VAL A 61 -10.93 0.44 3.12
CA VAL A 61 -10.87 -0.77 2.29
C VAL A 61 -12.26 -1.11 1.76
N THR A 62 -13.28 -1.04 2.62
CA THR A 62 -14.68 -1.34 2.27
C THR A 62 -15.24 -0.40 1.23
N ASN A 63 -14.94 0.91 1.32
CA ASN A 63 -15.31 1.88 0.28
C ASN A 63 -14.55 1.64 -1.04
N PHE A 64 -13.29 1.21 -0.98
CA PHE A 64 -12.51 0.91 -2.20
C PHE A 64 -12.98 -0.35 -2.92
N ALA A 65 -13.62 -1.29 -2.21
CA ALA A 65 -14.17 -2.51 -2.81
C ALA A 65 -15.38 -2.24 -3.70
N TYR A 66 -16.14 -1.17 -3.41
CA TYR A 66 -17.28 -0.69 -4.21
C TYR A 66 -17.13 0.83 -4.40
N PRO A 67 -16.19 1.26 -5.27
CA PRO A 67 -15.84 2.67 -5.45
C PRO A 67 -16.93 3.48 -6.17
#